data_AF-A0A960DXN0-F1
#
_entry.id   AF-A0A960DXN0-F1
#
_cell.length_a   1.000
_cell.length_b   1.000
_cell.length_c   1.000
_cell.angle_alpha   90.00
_cell.angle_beta   90.00
_cell.angle_gamma   90.00
#
_symmetry.space_group_name_H-M   'P 1'
#
loop_
_entity.id
_entity.type
_entity.pdbx_description
1 polymer ?
#
loop_
_entity_poly.entity_id
_entity_poly.type
_entity_poly.pdbx_seq_one_letter_code
_entity_poly.pdbx_strand_id
1 'polypeptide(L)'
;CTEVSFYLFLPLWAALLARVGGSVERRIRAHGLALAGLYATGIATRGLLRAGGHAVGYATLPANADLFALGMGLAVLHAASSVRGRPPGGLLRTLGDVPGAAWVAAACCYAGAVSLGYPFGLAEPTVAQELLREVLFGLIAALVVAPGAFGDQAAGLVRRALRSRPLWALGVASYGVYLWHLTVMERLVEAGRGVGRPSIVPLSLVTLLVTSVVAAASWFGLERPLLRRVRRDRRRRPVV
;
A
#
# COMPACT_ATOMS: atom_id res chain seq x y z
N CYS A 1 -11.02 -0.81 10.14
CA CYS A 1 -10.25 -1.81 10.94
C CYS A 1 -9.36 -2.70 10.06
N THR A 2 -9.19 -2.37 8.78
CA THR A 2 -8.56 -3.20 7.74
C THR A 2 -7.18 -3.74 8.11
N GLU A 3 -6.29 -2.91 8.65
CA GLU A 3 -4.90 -3.29 8.94
C GLU A 3 -4.80 -4.40 9.99
N VAL A 4 -5.47 -4.22 11.13
CA VAL A 4 -5.49 -5.21 12.21
C VAL A 4 -6.08 -6.52 11.70
N SER A 5 -7.19 -6.46 10.96
CA SER A 5 -7.79 -7.65 10.35
C SER A 5 -6.86 -8.35 9.37
N PHE A 6 -6.10 -7.61 8.56
CA PHE A 6 -5.09 -8.16 7.65
C PHE A 6 -3.99 -8.90 8.40
N TYR A 7 -3.43 -8.29 9.46
CA TYR A 7 -2.37 -8.92 10.25
C TYR A 7 -2.83 -10.18 10.99
N LEU A 8 -4.11 -10.26 11.38
CA LEU A 8 -4.70 -11.47 11.94
C LEU A 8 -4.98 -12.53 10.87
N PHE A 9 -5.36 -12.10 9.65
CA PHE A 9 -5.62 -12.99 8.52
C PHE A 9 -4.34 -13.63 7.96
N LEU A 10 -3.25 -12.88 7.85
CA LEU A 10 -2.00 -13.30 7.22
C LEU A 10 -1.41 -14.61 7.75
N PRO A 11 -1.32 -14.88 9.07
CA PRO A 11 -0.82 -16.17 9.56
C PRO A 11 -1.72 -17.34 9.19
N LEU A 12 -3.05 -17.14 9.18
CA LEU A 12 -4.01 -18.17 8.76
C LEU A 12 -3.87 -18.48 7.27
N TRP A 13 -3.73 -17.43 6.45
CA TRP A 13 -3.46 -17.53 5.02
C TRP A 13 -2.17 -18.31 4.74
N ALA A 14 -1.08 -17.93 5.40
CA ALA A 14 0.21 -18.59 5.25
C ALA A 14 0.16 -20.05 5.70
N ALA A 15 -0.49 -20.34 6.84
CA ALA A 15 -0.66 -21.71 7.33
C ALA A 15 -1.48 -22.58 6.37
N LEU A 16 -2.53 -22.01 5.75
CA LEU A 16 -3.34 -22.72 4.75
C LEU A 16 -2.52 -23.07 3.51
N LEU A 17 -1.79 -22.09 2.95
CA LEU A 17 -1.00 -22.31 1.74
C LEU A 17 0.27 -23.13 1.99
N ALA A 18 0.78 -23.16 3.21
CA ALA A 18 1.88 -24.04 3.61
C ALA A 18 1.50 -25.53 3.53
N ARG A 19 0.21 -25.87 3.61
CA ARG A 19 -0.27 -27.25 3.42
C ARG A 19 -0.14 -27.73 1.98
N VAL A 20 0.07 -26.84 1.02
CA VAL A 20 0.33 -27.21 -0.38
C VAL A 20 1.74 -27.79 -0.47
N GLY A 21 1.83 -29.11 -0.39
CA GLY A 21 3.06 -29.86 -0.65
C GLY A 21 3.40 -29.97 -2.14
N GLY A 22 4.57 -30.56 -2.43
CA GLY A 22 5.04 -30.81 -3.80
C GLY A 22 6.05 -29.78 -4.30
N SER A 23 6.17 -29.67 -5.62
CA SER A 23 7.20 -28.83 -6.26
C SER A 23 7.01 -27.33 -6.01
N VAL A 24 8.10 -26.58 -6.17
CA VAL A 24 8.12 -25.11 -6.06
C VAL A 24 7.11 -24.49 -7.03
N GLU A 25 6.97 -25.02 -8.24
CA GLU A 25 6.02 -24.56 -9.26
C GLU A 25 4.57 -24.74 -8.80
N ARG A 26 4.25 -25.89 -8.19
CA ARG A 26 2.91 -26.15 -7.66
C ARG A 26 2.58 -25.16 -6.56
N ARG A 27 3.52 -24.90 -5.66
CA ARG A 27 3.36 -23.94 -4.56
C ARG A 27 3.14 -22.53 -5.09
N ILE A 28 3.94 -22.07 -6.05
CA ILE A 28 3.79 -20.75 -6.67
C ILE A 28 2.44 -20.63 -7.38
N ARG A 29 2.01 -21.65 -8.13
CA ARG A 29 0.69 -21.66 -8.78
C ARG A 29 -0.44 -21.58 -7.77
N ALA A 30 -0.35 -22.32 -6.67
CA ALA A 30 -1.36 -22.28 -5.62
C ALA A 30 -1.44 -20.89 -4.96
N HIS A 31 -0.30 -20.25 -4.68
CA HIS A 31 -0.29 -18.87 -4.18
C HIS A 31 -0.88 -17.90 -5.21
N GLY A 32 -0.54 -18.04 -6.49
CA GLY A 32 -1.09 -17.21 -7.56
C GLY A 32 -2.60 -17.34 -7.69
N LEU A 33 -3.14 -18.56 -7.69
CA LEU A 33 -4.59 -18.81 -7.75
C LEU A 33 -5.32 -18.28 -6.52
N ALA A 34 -4.76 -18.51 -5.32
CA ALA A 34 -5.34 -18.01 -4.09
C ALA A 34 -5.37 -16.47 -4.08
N LEU A 35 -4.26 -15.82 -4.46
CA LEU A 35 -4.19 -14.37 -4.57
C LEU A 35 -5.13 -13.80 -5.64
N ALA A 36 -5.30 -14.50 -6.78
CA ALA A 36 -6.29 -14.10 -7.78
C ALA A 36 -7.72 -14.15 -7.22
N GLY A 37 -8.05 -15.19 -6.44
CA GLY A 37 -9.33 -15.27 -5.73
C GLY A 37 -9.50 -14.16 -4.68
N LEU A 38 -8.44 -13.84 -3.93
CA LEU A 38 -8.44 -12.74 -2.96
C LEU A 38 -8.65 -11.38 -3.66
N TYR A 39 -8.01 -11.18 -4.81
CA TYR A 39 -8.18 -10.00 -5.64
C TYR A 39 -9.61 -9.86 -6.16
N ALA A 40 -10.16 -10.94 -6.72
CA ALA A 40 -11.55 -10.96 -7.18
C ALA A 40 -12.53 -10.68 -6.05
N THR A 41 -12.26 -11.17 -4.84
CA THR A 41 -13.06 -10.89 -3.64
C THR A 41 -13.05 -9.41 -3.29
N GLY A 42 -11.88 -8.76 -3.38
CA GLY A 42 -11.72 -7.30 -3.21
C GLY A 42 -12.62 -6.51 -4.15
N ILE A 43 -12.44 -6.74 -5.45
CA ILE A 43 -13.19 -6.06 -6.51
C ILE A 43 -14.70 -6.32 -6.39
N ALA A 44 -15.11 -7.58 -6.18
CA ALA A 44 -16.51 -7.94 -6.05
C ALA A 44 -17.16 -7.28 -4.84
N THR A 45 -16.51 -7.34 -3.67
CA THR A 45 -17.02 -6.71 -2.44
C THR A 45 -17.16 -5.21 -2.63
N ARG A 46 -16.15 -4.56 -3.19
CA ARG A 46 -16.20 -3.11 -3.46
C ARG A 46 -17.35 -2.74 -4.39
N GLY A 47 -17.56 -3.51 -5.46
CA GLY A 47 -18.66 -3.31 -6.39
C GLY A 47 -20.03 -3.46 -5.72
N LEU A 48 -20.21 -4.50 -4.90
CA LEU A 48 -21.44 -4.74 -4.13
C LEU A 48 -21.70 -3.62 -3.11
N LEU A 49 -20.68 -3.19 -2.37
CA LEU A 49 -20.79 -2.08 -1.42
C LEU A 49 -21.21 -0.79 -2.11
N ARG A 50 -20.63 -0.49 -3.29
CA ARG A 50 -21.01 0.69 -4.06
C ARG A 50 -22.43 0.59 -4.60
N ALA A 51 -22.83 -0.57 -5.12
CA ALA A 51 -24.17 -0.81 -5.61
C ALA A 51 -25.24 -0.71 -4.50
N GLY A 52 -24.91 -1.11 -3.27
CA GLY A 52 -25.79 -1.04 -2.11
C GLY A 52 -25.72 0.25 -1.29
N GLY A 53 -24.89 1.23 -1.68
CA GLY A 53 -24.74 2.48 -0.93
C GLY A 53 -24.09 2.32 0.46
N HIS A 54 -23.30 1.27 0.68
CA HIS A 54 -22.76 0.91 1.99
C HIS A 54 -21.38 1.53 2.25
N ALA A 55 -21.35 2.84 2.55
CA ALA A 55 -20.10 3.60 2.73
C ALA A 55 -19.19 3.09 3.88
N VAL A 56 -19.76 2.56 4.96
CA VAL A 56 -18.96 2.06 6.10
C VAL A 56 -18.16 0.80 5.73
N GLY A 57 -18.64 0.03 4.75
CA GLY A 57 -18.02 -1.23 4.35
C GLY A 57 -16.64 -1.08 3.71
N TYR A 58 -16.29 0.10 3.19
CA TYR A 58 -14.98 0.35 2.57
C TYR A 58 -13.81 0.22 3.57
N ALA A 59 -14.05 0.36 4.88
CA ALA A 59 -13.02 0.24 5.92
C ALA A 59 -12.82 -1.20 6.43
N THR A 60 -13.29 -2.19 5.65
CA THR A 60 -13.19 -3.62 5.97
C THR A 60 -12.13 -4.33 5.12
N LEU A 61 -11.60 -5.45 5.62
CA LEU A 61 -10.62 -6.26 4.88
C LEU A 61 -11.15 -6.73 3.52
N PRO A 62 -12.38 -7.29 3.40
CA PRO A 62 -12.87 -7.77 2.12
C PRO A 62 -12.95 -6.68 1.05
N ALA A 63 -13.25 -5.43 1.41
CA ALA A 63 -13.33 -4.31 0.45
C ALA A 63 -11.96 -3.79 -0.06
N ASN A 64 -10.86 -4.18 0.59
CA ASN A 64 -9.49 -3.76 0.24
C ASN A 64 -8.59 -4.98 -0.07
N ALA A 65 -9.17 -6.17 -0.18
CA ALA A 65 -8.43 -7.43 -0.31
C ALA A 65 -7.61 -7.49 -1.60
N ASP A 66 -8.03 -6.78 -2.64
CA ASP A 66 -7.36 -6.64 -3.93
C ASP A 66 -6.02 -5.92 -3.84
N LEU A 67 -5.94 -4.81 -3.08
CA LEU A 67 -4.68 -4.11 -2.88
C LEU A 67 -3.68 -4.95 -2.07
N PHE A 68 -4.15 -5.67 -1.05
CA PHE A 68 -3.30 -6.62 -0.32
C PHE A 68 -2.87 -7.78 -1.22
N ALA A 69 -3.78 -8.33 -2.04
CA ALA A 69 -3.47 -9.40 -2.97
C ALA A 69 -2.40 -8.98 -3.99
N LEU A 70 -2.44 -7.74 -4.50
CA LEU A 70 -1.41 -7.18 -5.37
C LEU A 70 -0.05 -7.12 -4.67
N GLY A 71 0.01 -6.52 -3.48
CA GLY A 71 1.26 -6.42 -2.72
C GLY A 71 1.86 -7.78 -2.35
N MET A 72 1.01 -8.70 -1.89
CA MET A 72 1.41 -10.08 -1.61
C MET A 72 1.84 -10.83 -2.87
N GLY A 73 1.20 -10.58 -4.02
CA GLY A 73 1.58 -11.13 -5.31
C GLY A 73 2.98 -10.71 -5.72
N LEU A 74 3.29 -9.41 -5.62
CA LEU A 74 4.65 -8.92 -5.86
C LEU A 74 5.67 -9.59 -4.93
N ALA A 75 5.33 -9.75 -3.65
CA ALA A 75 6.19 -10.41 -2.67
C ALA A 75 6.41 -11.90 -3.01
N VAL A 76 5.36 -12.65 -3.38
CA VAL A 76 5.46 -14.05 -3.80
C VAL A 76 6.31 -14.19 -5.05
N LEU A 77 6.13 -13.30 -6.04
CA LEU A 77 6.92 -13.31 -7.27
C LEU A 77 8.40 -13.00 -7.01
N HIS A 78 8.68 -12.05 -6.11
CA HIS A 78 10.04 -11.73 -5.68
C HIS A 78 10.69 -12.88 -4.88
N ALA A 79 9.94 -13.55 -4.00
CA ALA A 79 10.41 -14.73 -3.31
C ALA A 79 10.64 -15.90 -4.26
N ALA A 80 9.78 -16.06 -5.26
CA ALA A 80 9.87 -17.13 -6.27
C ALA A 80 11.14 -17.03 -7.11
N SER A 81 11.57 -15.82 -7.52
CA SER A 81 12.84 -15.65 -8.25
C SER A 81 14.03 -16.07 -7.37
N SER A 82 13.99 -15.69 -6.09
CA SER A 82 15.02 -16.06 -5.10
C SER A 82 15.10 -17.59 -4.90
N VAL A 83 13.97 -18.25 -4.69
CA VAL A 83 13.91 -19.72 -4.47
C VAL A 83 14.32 -20.51 -5.71
N ARG A 84 13.99 -20.01 -6.90
CA ARG A 84 14.37 -20.66 -8.17
C ARG A 84 15.82 -20.42 -8.56
N GLY A 85 16.52 -19.49 -7.90
CA GLY A 85 17.88 -19.07 -8.28
C GLY A 85 17.93 -18.45 -9.69
N ARG A 86 16.82 -17.90 -10.17
CA ARG A 86 16.71 -17.30 -11.52
C ARG A 86 16.13 -15.89 -11.41
N PRO A 87 16.67 -14.91 -12.14
CA PRO A 87 16.11 -13.57 -12.15
C PRO A 87 14.65 -13.58 -12.66
N PRO A 88 13.84 -12.57 -12.28
CA PRO A 88 12.51 -12.41 -12.86
C PRO A 88 12.60 -12.33 -14.39
N GLY A 89 11.63 -12.93 -15.08
CA GLY A 89 11.54 -12.94 -16.54
C GLY A 89 10.44 -12.03 -17.07
N GLY A 90 10.44 -11.79 -18.38
CA GLY A 90 9.39 -11.07 -19.10
C GLY A 90 9.14 -9.66 -18.53
N LEU A 91 7.86 -9.33 -18.31
CA LEU A 91 7.43 -8.02 -17.82
C LEU A 91 8.09 -7.62 -16.48
N LEU A 92 8.25 -8.56 -15.55
CA LEU A 92 8.85 -8.26 -14.24
C LEU A 92 10.32 -7.83 -14.36
N ARG A 93 11.04 -8.42 -15.33
CA ARG A 93 12.41 -7.99 -15.67
C ARG A 93 12.40 -6.58 -16.23
N THR A 94 11.54 -6.31 -17.21
CA THR A 94 11.41 -4.98 -17.82
C THR A 94 11.08 -3.90 -16.80
N LEU A 95 10.18 -4.19 -15.85
CA LEU A 95 9.82 -3.27 -14.77
C LEU A 95 11.00 -3.02 -13.81
N GLY A 96 11.88 -4.00 -13.61
CA GLY A 96 13.09 -3.87 -12.81
C GLY A 96 14.21 -3.09 -13.52
N ASP A 97 14.45 -3.40 -14.80
CA ASP A 97 15.56 -2.86 -15.58
C ASP A 97 15.29 -1.43 -16.08
N VAL A 98 14.02 -1.10 -16.32
CA VAL A 98 13.60 0.20 -16.88
C VAL A 98 12.60 0.89 -15.94
N PRO A 99 13.06 1.39 -14.78
CA PRO A 99 12.19 2.04 -13.78
C PRO A 99 11.40 3.21 -14.36
N GLY A 100 12.02 3.98 -15.28
CA GLY A 100 11.36 5.10 -15.94
C GLY A 100 10.11 4.69 -16.72
N ALA A 101 10.13 3.55 -17.41
CA ALA A 101 8.97 3.05 -18.15
C ALA A 101 7.83 2.65 -17.19
N ALA A 102 8.16 2.00 -16.08
CA ALA A 102 7.18 1.66 -15.05
C ALA A 102 6.50 2.90 -14.46
N TRP A 103 7.28 3.96 -14.17
CA TRP A 103 6.76 5.19 -13.61
C TRP A 103 5.99 6.05 -14.62
N VAL A 104 6.40 6.05 -15.90
CA VAL A 104 5.59 6.65 -16.97
C VAL A 104 4.26 5.92 -17.12
N ALA A 105 4.25 4.59 -17.09
CA ALA A 105 3.01 3.82 -17.09
C ALA A 105 2.13 4.14 -15.87
N ALA A 106 2.72 4.29 -14.68
CA ALA A 106 2.00 4.71 -13.48
C ALA A 106 1.40 6.13 -13.65
N ALA A 107 2.15 7.06 -14.25
CA ALA A 107 1.65 8.40 -14.56
C ALA A 107 0.49 8.37 -15.57
N CYS A 108 0.54 7.49 -16.57
CA CYS A 108 -0.58 7.27 -17.51
C CYS A 108 -1.81 6.70 -16.80
N CYS A 109 -1.64 5.73 -15.89
CA CYS A 109 -2.74 5.21 -15.07
C CYS A 109 -3.34 6.33 -14.19
N TYR A 110 -2.50 7.18 -13.62
CA TYR A 110 -2.94 8.32 -12.81
C TYR A 110 -3.72 9.34 -13.66
N ALA A 111 -3.22 9.70 -14.85
CA ALA A 111 -3.94 10.55 -15.79
C ALA A 111 -5.29 9.94 -16.18
N GLY A 112 -5.33 8.62 -16.40
CA GLY A 112 -6.57 7.86 -16.59
C GLY A 112 -7.53 8.02 -15.42
N ALA A 113 -7.05 7.87 -14.18
CA ALA A 113 -7.87 8.03 -12.98
C ALA A 113 -8.43 9.45 -12.83
N VAL A 114 -7.63 10.48 -13.14
CA VAL A 114 -8.08 11.88 -13.17
C VAL A 114 -9.15 12.08 -14.26
N SER A 115 -8.96 11.49 -15.43
CA SER A 115 -9.89 11.61 -16.56
C SER A 115 -11.26 10.97 -16.32
N LEU A 116 -11.41 10.10 -15.30
CA LEU A 116 -12.70 9.51 -14.92
C LEU A 116 -13.73 10.54 -14.44
N GLY A 117 -13.29 11.77 -14.14
CA GLY A 117 -14.16 12.82 -13.60
C GLY A 117 -14.82 12.37 -12.30
N TYR A 118 -14.05 11.72 -11.43
CA TYR A 118 -14.57 11.17 -10.18
C TYR A 118 -15.29 12.28 -9.40
N PRO A 119 -16.57 12.08 -9.01
CA PRO A 119 -17.37 13.16 -8.46
C PRO A 119 -16.83 13.64 -7.12
N PHE A 120 -16.97 14.95 -6.89
CA PHE A 120 -16.62 15.60 -5.62
C PHE A 120 -17.89 16.08 -4.91
N GLY A 121 -17.92 15.97 -3.58
CA GLY A 121 -19.05 16.44 -2.76
C GLY A 121 -20.13 15.37 -2.56
N LEU A 122 -21.40 15.77 -2.70
CA LEU A 122 -22.56 14.89 -2.46
C LEU A 122 -22.92 13.98 -3.64
N ALA A 123 -22.31 14.22 -4.81
CA ALA A 123 -22.52 13.38 -5.98
C ALA A 123 -21.82 12.04 -5.78
N GLU A 124 -22.56 10.95 -5.90
CA GLU A 124 -21.99 9.63 -5.72
C GLU A 124 -21.44 9.05 -7.04
N PRO A 125 -20.29 8.37 -7.01
CA PRO A 125 -19.73 7.73 -8.20
C PRO A 125 -20.57 6.53 -8.63
N THR A 126 -20.56 6.25 -9.94
CA THR A 126 -21.06 4.99 -10.47
C THR A 126 -20.22 3.80 -9.98
N VAL A 127 -20.78 2.59 -10.00
CA VAL A 127 -20.03 1.36 -9.69
C VAL A 127 -18.82 1.21 -10.62
N ALA A 128 -18.99 1.51 -11.91
CA ALA A 128 -17.91 1.45 -12.88
C ALA A 128 -16.76 2.43 -12.55
N GLN A 129 -17.08 3.69 -12.21
CA GLN A 129 -16.07 4.67 -11.81
C GLN A 129 -15.33 4.24 -10.54
N GLU A 130 -16.05 3.69 -9.55
CA GLU A 130 -15.44 3.21 -8.31
C GLU A 130 -14.47 2.05 -8.55
N LEU A 131 -14.90 1.03 -9.31
CA LEU A 131 -14.06 -0.12 -9.62
C LEU A 131 -12.87 0.24 -10.52
N LEU A 132 -13.10 1.07 -11.54
CA LEU A 132 -12.02 1.49 -12.44
C LEU A 132 -10.98 2.35 -11.71
N ARG A 133 -11.41 3.23 -10.79
CA ARG A 133 -10.50 3.98 -9.94
C ARG A 133 -9.67 3.04 -9.06
N GLU A 134 -10.30 2.05 -8.42
CA GLU A 134 -9.59 1.09 -7.56
C GLU A 134 -8.53 0.30 -8.34
N VAL A 135 -8.89 -0.23 -9.52
CA VAL A 135 -7.97 -0.96 -10.38
C VAL A 135 -6.80 -0.07 -10.81
N LEU A 136 -7.07 1.18 -11.22
CA LEU A 136 -6.02 2.12 -11.62
C LEU A 136 -5.09 2.44 -10.44
N PHE A 137 -5.62 2.63 -9.24
CA PHE A 137 -4.80 2.85 -8.04
C PHE A 137 -3.96 1.63 -7.66
N GLY A 138 -4.52 0.41 -7.77
CA GLY A 138 -3.77 -0.82 -7.60
C GLY A 138 -2.63 -0.96 -8.63
N LEU A 139 -2.89 -0.64 -9.90
CA LEU A 139 -1.87 -0.63 -10.95
C LEU A 139 -0.78 0.40 -10.69
N ILE A 140 -1.14 1.62 -10.29
CA ILE A 140 -0.18 2.67 -9.91
C ILE A 140 0.71 2.16 -8.78
N ALA A 141 0.13 1.61 -7.71
CA ALA A 141 0.88 1.08 -6.58
C ALA A 141 1.85 -0.03 -7.04
N ALA A 142 1.39 -0.97 -7.85
CA ALA A 142 2.22 -2.06 -8.36
C ALA A 142 3.37 -1.55 -9.24
N LEU A 143 3.10 -0.62 -10.16
CA LEU A 143 4.08 -0.04 -11.09
C LEU A 143 5.12 0.83 -10.37
N VAL A 144 4.72 1.54 -9.31
CA VAL A 144 5.65 2.33 -8.49
C VAL A 144 6.58 1.43 -7.67
N VAL A 145 6.04 0.33 -7.11
CA VAL A 145 6.79 -0.59 -6.25
C VAL A 145 7.67 -1.57 -7.04
N ALA A 146 7.22 -2.02 -8.21
CA ALA A 146 7.87 -3.07 -8.99
C ALA A 146 9.36 -2.82 -9.28
N PRO A 147 9.83 -1.61 -9.66
CA PRO A 147 11.24 -1.39 -9.91
C PRO A 147 12.12 -1.59 -8.66
N GLY A 148 11.61 -1.22 -7.48
CA GLY A 148 12.32 -1.47 -6.23
C GLY A 148 12.36 -2.95 -5.85
N ALA A 149 11.31 -3.70 -6.19
CA ALA A 149 11.20 -5.12 -5.91
C ALA A 149 12.00 -6.01 -6.88
N PHE A 150 12.03 -5.68 -8.17
CA PHE A 150 12.59 -6.55 -9.21
C PHE A 150 13.87 -6.02 -9.86
N GLY A 151 14.22 -4.75 -9.66
CA GLY A 151 15.47 -4.18 -10.15
C GLY A 151 16.71 -4.72 -9.42
N ASP A 152 17.88 -4.32 -9.90
CA ASP A 152 19.16 -4.71 -9.29
C ASP A 152 19.23 -4.24 -7.83
N GLN A 153 19.47 -5.20 -6.92
CA GLN A 153 19.54 -4.95 -5.48
C GLN A 153 20.93 -4.46 -5.04
N ALA A 154 21.94 -4.57 -5.89
CA ALA A 154 23.29 -4.10 -5.68
C ALA A 154 23.50 -2.67 -6.23
N ALA A 155 22.91 -2.34 -7.39
CA ALA A 155 23.16 -1.09 -8.11
C ALA A 155 21.89 -0.28 -8.46
N GLY A 156 22.07 0.86 -9.14
CA GLY A 156 20.97 1.69 -9.67
C GLY A 156 20.60 2.92 -8.82
N LEU A 157 19.96 3.90 -9.46
CA LEU A 157 19.47 5.12 -8.79
C LEU A 157 18.33 4.82 -7.81
N VAL A 158 17.39 3.95 -8.20
CA VAL A 158 16.26 3.53 -7.36
C VAL A 158 16.77 2.94 -6.05
N ARG A 159 17.71 1.98 -6.13
CA ARG A 159 18.29 1.35 -4.94
C ARG A 159 19.05 2.34 -4.06
N ARG A 160 19.80 3.28 -4.65
CA ARG A 160 20.49 4.35 -3.92
C ARG A 160 19.52 5.26 -3.16
N ALA A 161 18.43 5.66 -3.82
CA ALA A 161 17.37 6.45 -3.19
C ALA A 161 16.68 5.68 -2.05
N LEU A 162 16.33 4.41 -2.27
CA LEU A 162 15.73 3.54 -1.25
C LEU A 162 16.62 3.29 -0.03
N ARG A 163 17.95 3.30 -0.22
CA ARG A 163 18.94 3.18 0.88
C ARG A 163 19.24 4.52 1.57
N SER A 164 18.72 5.64 1.06
CA SER A 164 18.99 6.96 1.63
C SER A 164 18.32 7.13 2.99
N ARG A 165 19.00 7.81 3.92
CA ARG A 165 18.46 8.12 5.25
C ARG A 165 17.15 8.91 5.21
N PRO A 166 16.97 9.91 4.32
CA PRO A 166 15.70 10.65 4.24
C PRO A 166 14.53 9.74 3.87
N LEU A 167 14.69 8.88 2.86
CA LEU A 167 13.61 8.02 2.42
C LEU A 167 13.29 6.92 3.44
N TRP A 168 14.30 6.41 4.13
CA TRP A 168 14.09 5.53 5.28
C TRP A 168 13.29 6.22 6.39
N ALA A 169 13.66 7.47 6.74
CA ALA A 169 12.95 8.24 7.76
C ALA A 169 11.50 8.54 7.36
N LEU A 170 11.26 8.87 6.10
CA LEU A 170 9.92 9.02 5.54
C LEU A 170 9.11 7.72 5.62
N GLY A 171 9.73 6.58 5.30
CA GLY A 171 9.12 5.26 5.46
C GLY A 171 8.72 4.97 6.91
N VAL A 172 9.58 5.30 7.88
CA VAL A 172 9.26 5.14 9.32
C VAL A 172 8.12 6.07 9.74
N ALA A 173 8.13 7.33 9.29
CA ALA A 173 7.09 8.30 9.61
C ALA A 173 5.77 8.05 8.87
N SER A 174 5.78 7.25 7.80
CA SER A 174 4.62 7.04 6.91
C SER A 174 3.39 6.53 7.64
N TYR A 175 3.56 5.68 8.65
CA TYR A 175 2.45 5.19 9.47
C TYR A 175 1.81 6.30 10.30
N GLY A 176 2.63 7.16 10.92
CA GLY A 176 2.13 8.34 11.61
C GLY A 176 1.43 9.31 10.66
N VAL A 177 1.94 9.49 9.45
CA VAL A 177 1.27 10.29 8.42
C VAL A 177 -0.09 9.69 8.05
N TYR A 178 -0.15 8.39 7.80
CA TYR A 178 -1.40 7.69 7.51
C TYR A 178 -2.44 7.86 8.62
N LEU A 179 -2.05 7.78 9.90
CA LEU A 179 -2.97 7.94 11.02
C LEU A 179 -3.52 9.37 11.15
N TRP A 180 -2.64 10.37 11.05
CA TRP A 180 -2.99 11.74 11.42
C TRP A 180 -3.47 12.62 10.26
N HIS A 181 -3.17 12.26 9.01
CA HIS A 181 -3.41 13.16 7.87
C HIS A 181 -4.89 13.53 7.70
N LEU A 182 -5.82 12.57 7.87
CA LEU A 182 -7.25 12.83 7.70
C LEU A 182 -7.75 13.80 8.78
N THR A 183 -7.38 13.54 10.05
CA THR A 183 -7.72 14.43 11.16
C THR A 183 -7.14 15.83 10.96
N VAL A 184 -5.87 15.93 10.56
CA VAL A 184 -5.22 17.23 10.26
C VAL A 184 -5.95 17.95 9.12
N MET A 185 -6.27 17.24 8.04
CA MET A 185 -6.97 17.79 6.89
C MET A 185 -8.36 18.31 7.29
N GLU A 186 -9.14 17.53 8.05
CA GLU A 186 -10.45 17.94 8.56
C GLU A 186 -10.37 19.21 9.40
N ARG A 187 -9.38 19.30 10.30
CA ARG A 187 -9.15 20.50 11.13
C ARG A 187 -8.75 21.72 10.31
N LEU A 188 -7.92 21.54 9.28
CA LEU A 188 -7.53 22.63 8.37
C LEU A 188 -8.74 23.12 7.56
N VAL A 189 -9.57 22.20 7.07
CA VAL A 189 -10.82 22.55 6.36
C VAL A 189 -11.78 23.28 7.31
N GLU A 190 -11.94 22.80 8.54
CA GLU A 190 -12.74 23.45 9.60
C GLU A 190 -12.30 24.89 9.87
N ALA A 191 -11.00 25.11 10.06
CA ALA A 191 -10.44 26.43 10.30
C ALA A 191 -10.60 27.38 9.09
N GLY A 192 -10.59 26.82 7.87
CA GLY A 192 -10.72 27.57 6.63
C GLY A 192 -12.15 27.80 6.13
N ARG A 193 -13.19 27.37 6.85
CA ARG A 193 -14.60 27.39 6.39
C ARG A 193 -15.13 28.78 5.97
N GLY A 194 -14.47 29.87 6.38
CA GLY A 194 -14.82 31.24 6.00
C GLY A 194 -14.06 31.83 4.80
N VAL A 195 -13.05 31.14 4.26
CA VAL A 195 -12.10 31.69 3.25
C VAL A 195 -12.37 31.15 1.84
N GLY A 196 -13.43 30.34 1.67
CA GLY A 196 -13.82 29.74 0.39
C GLY A 196 -13.36 28.27 0.24
N ARG A 197 -13.56 27.69 -0.95
CA ARG A 197 -13.17 26.30 -1.22
C ARG A 197 -11.63 26.18 -1.22
N PRO A 198 -11.03 25.37 -0.33
CA PRO A 198 -9.59 25.21 -0.31
C PRO A 198 -9.12 24.54 -1.62
N SER A 199 -8.09 25.11 -2.23
CA SER A 199 -7.43 24.47 -3.37
C SER A 199 -6.79 23.16 -2.90
N ILE A 200 -6.94 22.11 -3.72
CA ILE A 200 -6.48 20.75 -3.38
C ILE A 200 -4.96 20.69 -3.17
N VAL A 201 -4.19 21.47 -3.95
CA VAL A 201 -2.73 21.44 -3.92
C VAL A 201 -2.19 22.07 -2.63
N PRO A 202 -2.53 23.32 -2.27
CA PRO A 202 -2.13 23.91 -1.00
C PRO A 202 -2.60 23.10 0.20
N LEU A 203 -3.86 22.63 0.20
CA LEU A 203 -4.40 21.84 1.31
C LEU A 203 -3.60 20.55 1.52
N SER A 204 -3.29 19.83 0.44
CA SER A 204 -2.52 18.59 0.51
C SER A 204 -1.09 18.82 1.00
N LEU A 205 -0.43 19.89 0.51
CA LEU A 205 0.94 20.23 0.93
C LEU A 205 1.01 20.64 2.40
N VAL A 206 0.07 21.48 2.85
CA VAL A 206 0.00 21.91 4.26
C VAL A 206 -0.35 20.71 5.16
N THR A 207 -1.31 19.88 4.75
CA THR A 207 -1.65 18.66 5.48
C THR A 207 -0.43 17.76 5.61
N LEU A 208 0.29 17.50 4.51
CA LEU A 208 1.49 16.66 4.53
C LEU A 208 2.57 17.24 5.46
N LEU A 209 2.80 18.55 5.42
CA LEU A 209 3.78 19.22 6.26
C LEU A 209 3.41 19.09 7.75
N VAL A 210 2.19 19.50 8.12
CA VAL A 210 1.72 19.46 9.51
C VAL A 210 1.71 18.03 10.03
N THR A 211 1.21 17.09 9.24
CA THR A 211 1.16 15.68 9.63
C THR A 211 2.56 15.10 9.78
N SER A 212 3.51 15.46 8.92
CA SER A 212 4.91 15.02 9.05
C SER A 212 5.54 15.54 10.35
N VAL A 213 5.22 16.78 10.75
CA VAL A 213 5.67 17.36 12.04
C VAL A 213 5.04 16.61 13.22
N VAL A 214 3.74 16.35 13.18
CA VAL A 214 3.03 15.59 14.23
C VAL A 214 3.56 14.15 14.32
N ALA A 215 3.77 13.49 13.18
CA ALA A 215 4.33 12.14 13.12
C ALA A 215 5.76 12.11 13.68
N ALA A 216 6.59 13.10 13.34
CA ALA A 216 7.93 13.23 13.92
C ALA A 216 7.87 13.46 15.44
N ALA A 217 6.98 14.33 15.91
CA ALA A 217 6.77 14.59 17.33
C ALA A 217 6.32 13.32 18.09
N SER A 218 5.37 12.56 17.54
CA SER A 218 4.93 11.25 18.08
C SER A 218 6.09 10.26 18.16
N TRP A 219 6.85 10.14 17.08
CA TRP A 219 7.98 9.22 17.00
C TRP A 219 9.05 9.53 18.05
N PHE A 220 9.47 10.79 18.13
CA PHE A 220 10.55 11.20 19.05
C PHE A 220 10.08 11.29 20.51
N GLY A 221 8.84 11.72 20.75
CA GLY A 221 8.29 11.95 22.08
C GLY A 221 7.73 10.70 22.78
N LEU A 222 7.14 9.77 22.02
CA LEU A 222 6.43 8.61 22.58
C LEU A 222 7.03 7.27 22.12
N GLU A 223 7.07 7.04 20.81
CA GLU A 223 7.37 5.69 20.28
C GLU A 223 8.83 5.29 20.52
N ARG A 224 9.78 6.16 20.20
CA ARG A 224 11.21 5.90 20.40
C ARG A 224 11.58 5.65 21.88
N PRO A 225 11.11 6.44 22.87
CA PRO A 225 11.39 6.15 24.27
C PRO A 225 10.70 4.87 24.78
N LEU A 226 9.45 4.60 24.39
CA LEU A 226 8.74 3.37 24.77
C LEU A 226 9.41 2.12 24.19
N LEU A 227 9.75 2.12 22.90
CA LEU A 227 10.46 1.00 22.26
C LEU A 227 11.83 0.75 22.89
N ARG A 228 12.55 1.81 23.29
CA ARG A 228 13.83 1.68 24.01
C ARG A 228 13.65 1.00 25.37
N ARG A 229 12.59 1.32 26.12
CA ARG A 229 12.28 0.68 27.41
C ARG A 229 11.95 -0.80 27.22
N VAL A 230 11.04 -1.14 26.31
CA VAL A 230 10.64 -2.54 26.03
C VAL A 230 11.81 -3.40 25.53
N ARG A 231 12.67 -2.86 24.64
CA ARG A 231 13.86 -3.58 24.16
C ARG A 231 14.89 -3.81 25.27
N ARG A 232 14.99 -2.90 26.24
CA ARG A 232 15.89 -3.02 27.38
C ARG A 232 15.42 -4.10 28.34
N ASP A 233 14.11 -4.22 28.56
CA ASP A 233 13.52 -5.26 29.40
C ASP A 233 13.60 -6.65 28.75
N ARG A 234 13.39 -6.75 27.42
CA ARG A 234 13.59 -8.02 26.69
C ARG A 234 15.04 -8.50 26.71
N ARG A 235 16.04 -7.60 26.73
CA ARG A 235 17.44 -7.99 26.91
C ARG A 235 17.79 -8.44 28.33
N ARG A 236 16.95 -8.11 29.32
CA ARG A 236 17.13 -8.49 30.73
C ARG A 236 16.45 -9.80 31.12
N ARG A 237 15.51 -10.29 30.31
CA ARG A 237 14.92 -11.62 30.48
C ARG A 237 15.64 -12.61 29.53
N PRO A 238 16.53 -13.49 30.01
CA PRO A 238 16.91 -14.65 29.23
C PRO A 238 15.64 -15.46 28.99
N VAL A 239 15.45 -15.91 27.75
CA VAL A 239 14.42 -16.88 27.42
C VAL A 239 14.80 -18.16 28.16
N VAL A 240 13.99 -18.54 29.16
CA VAL A 240 13.98 -19.87 29.79
C VAL A 240 13.13 -20.77 28.92
#